data_AF-A0AAN8APK4-F1
#
_entry.id   AF-A0AAN8APK4-F1
#
_cell.length_a   1.000
_cell.length_b   1.000
_cell.length_c   1.000
_cell.angle_alpha   90.00
_cell.angle_beta   90.00
_cell.angle_gamma   90.00
#
_symmetry.space_group_name_H-M   'P 1'
#
loop_
_entity.id
_entity.type
_entity.pdbx_description
1 polymer ?
#
loop_
_entity_poly.entity_id
_entity_poly.type
_entity_poly.pdbx_seq_one_letter_code
_entity_poly.pdbx_strand_id
1 'polypeptide(L)'
;MEHADFLGVDYPSLYMCKAKRGIKREDGGKDAYKLPHRLIEKKRRDRINECIGQLKDLLPEHLKLSTLGHLEKAVVLELTLKHLNALTAVTEQQHQKIIALQNGDRSMKSSIHADLDAFHSGFQACAKEVLQYLSQFENWTTREQSPDSDEPHEADIGSPDEREESPASDEGEDDVVDASESKNSPHDQFSVCQTS
;
A
#
# COMPACT_ATOMS: atom_id res chain seq x y z
N MET A 1 54.02 -50.16 18.40
CA MET A 1 55.47 -50.26 18.13
C MET A 1 55.63 -51.49 17.26
N GLU A 2 56.06 -51.47 16.00
CA GLU A 2 56.59 -50.45 15.11
C GLU A 2 56.67 -51.09 13.71
N HIS A 3 56.70 -50.24 12.67
CA HIS A 3 57.24 -50.50 11.33
C HIS A 3 56.69 -51.68 10.50
N ALA A 4 55.68 -51.38 9.69
CA ALA A 4 55.42 -52.09 8.44
C ALA A 4 56.15 -51.34 7.31
N ASP A 5 57.33 -51.84 6.94
CA ASP A 5 58.03 -51.42 5.71
C ASP A 5 57.94 -52.50 4.66
N PHE A 6 58.01 -52.05 3.40
CA PHE A 6 58.38 -52.80 2.21
C PHE A 6 57.25 -53.33 1.32
N LEU A 7 56.28 -52.47 0.98
CA LEU A 7 55.54 -52.62 -0.28
C LEU A 7 56.37 -52.02 -1.42
N GLY A 8 57.15 -52.89 -2.08
CA GLY A 8 57.78 -52.62 -3.37
C GLY A 8 56.74 -52.49 -4.47
N VAL A 9 56.22 -51.28 -4.65
CA VAL A 9 55.39 -50.91 -5.79
C VAL A 9 56.19 -49.92 -6.62
N ASP A 10 56.77 -50.41 -7.72
CA ASP A 10 57.34 -49.61 -8.79
C ASP A 10 56.24 -48.72 -9.38
N TYR A 11 56.18 -47.46 -8.92
CA TYR A 11 55.28 -46.45 -9.46
C TYR A 11 56.06 -45.66 -10.53
N PRO A 12 55.63 -45.67 -11.80
CA PRO A 12 56.33 -44.94 -12.86
C PRO A 12 56.50 -43.46 -12.49
N SER A 13 57.75 -43.01 -12.45
CA SER A 13 58.20 -41.63 -12.25
C SER A 13 57.77 -40.73 -13.42
N LEU A 14 56.46 -40.48 -13.54
CA LEU A 14 55.88 -39.53 -14.49
C LEU A 14 55.68 -38.14 -13.86
N TYR A 15 56.05 -37.95 -12.59
CA TYR A 15 56.12 -36.63 -11.96
C TYR A 15 57.55 -36.09 -11.98
N MET A 16 58.07 -35.83 -13.18
CA MET A 16 59.18 -34.90 -13.38
C MET A 16 58.86 -33.96 -14.54
N CYS A 17 57.99 -32.99 -14.29
CA CYS A 17 57.96 -31.76 -15.07
C CYS A 17 59.23 -30.96 -14.73
N LYS A 18 60.32 -31.22 -15.46
CA LYS A 18 61.46 -30.29 -15.49
C LYS A 18 61.01 -29.00 -16.18
N ALA A 19 60.51 -28.06 -15.40
CA ALA A 19 60.24 -26.69 -15.83
C ALA A 19 61.58 -25.97 -16.06
N LYS A 20 62.10 -26.02 -17.28
CA LYS A 20 63.25 -25.22 -17.71
C LYS A 20 62.87 -24.39 -18.93
N ARG A 21 62.26 -23.23 -18.67
CA ARG A 21 62.44 -22.00 -19.44
C ARG A 21 61.99 -20.82 -18.59
N GLY A 22 62.90 -19.87 -18.40
CA GLY A 22 62.69 -18.72 -17.55
C GLY A 22 61.55 -17.84 -18.03
N ILE A 23 60.63 -17.54 -17.12
CA ILE A 23 59.87 -16.29 -17.13
C ILE A 23 60.49 -15.44 -16.02
N LYS A 24 61.50 -14.67 -16.43
CA LYS A 24 61.91 -13.46 -15.72
C LYS A 24 61.36 -12.33 -16.57
N ARG A 25 60.25 -11.73 -16.14
CA ARG A 25 60.01 -10.28 -15.86
C ARG A 25 58.50 -10.10 -15.58
N GLU A 26 58.20 -9.84 -14.32
CA GLU A 26 57.12 -8.97 -13.81
C GLU A 26 56.18 -8.29 -14.83
N ASP A 27 54.92 -8.74 -14.89
CA ASP A 27 53.71 -7.90 -14.83
C ASP A 27 52.53 -8.71 -14.23
N GLY A 28 52.82 -9.58 -13.25
CA GLY A 28 51.83 -10.54 -12.71
C GLY A 28 50.87 -9.96 -11.69
N GLY A 29 51.22 -8.84 -11.04
CA GLY A 29 50.39 -8.20 -10.02
C GLY A 29 49.15 -7.48 -10.56
N LYS A 30 49.23 -6.93 -11.78
CA LYS A 30 48.11 -6.22 -12.41
C LYS A 30 47.13 -7.20 -13.06
N ASP A 31 47.61 -8.32 -13.60
CA ASP A 31 46.76 -9.31 -14.26
C ASP A 31 46.01 -10.21 -13.26
N ALA A 32 46.59 -10.41 -12.06
CA ALA A 32 45.92 -11.13 -10.97
C ALA A 32 44.64 -10.43 -10.48
N TYR A 33 44.57 -9.09 -10.52
CA TYR A 33 43.35 -8.32 -10.21
C TYR A 33 42.42 -8.20 -11.42
N LYS A 34 42.97 -8.19 -12.65
CA LYS A 34 42.17 -8.15 -13.89
C LYS A 34 41.40 -9.43 -14.15
N LEU A 35 41.87 -10.60 -13.71
CA LEU A 35 41.14 -11.86 -13.87
C LEU A 35 39.80 -11.85 -13.09
N PRO A 36 39.76 -11.59 -11.77
CA PRO A 36 38.51 -11.38 -11.03
C PRO A 36 37.64 -10.28 -11.63
N HIS A 37 38.23 -9.15 -12.02
CA HIS A 37 37.49 -8.05 -12.64
C HIS A 37 36.82 -8.48 -13.96
N ARG A 38 37.52 -9.24 -14.82
CA ARG A 38 36.98 -9.82 -16.06
C ARG A 38 35.83 -10.78 -15.79
N LEU A 39 35.91 -11.61 -14.75
CA LEU A 39 34.81 -12.52 -14.40
C LEU A 39 33.58 -11.77 -13.89
N ILE A 40 33.75 -10.77 -13.02
CA ILE A 40 32.65 -9.93 -12.51
C ILE A 40 31.98 -9.18 -13.66
N GLU A 41 32.79 -8.57 -14.53
CA GLU A 41 32.33 -7.89 -15.73
C GLU A 41 31.55 -8.85 -16.66
N LYS A 42 32.08 -10.05 -16.90
CA LYS A 42 31.40 -11.08 -17.69
C LYS A 42 30.04 -11.41 -17.08
N LYS A 43 29.97 -11.67 -15.77
CA LYS A 43 28.70 -11.95 -15.08
C LYS A 43 27.70 -10.80 -15.20
N ARG A 44 28.15 -9.53 -15.11
CA ARG A 44 27.27 -8.37 -15.33
C ARG A 44 26.72 -8.35 -16.76
N ARG A 45 27.58 -8.55 -17.76
CA ARG A 45 27.18 -8.58 -19.17
C ARG A 45 26.20 -9.71 -19.47
N ASP A 46 26.45 -10.89 -18.93
CA ASP A 46 25.57 -12.05 -19.09
C ASP A 46 24.17 -11.74 -18.54
N ARG A 47 24.09 -11.17 -17.32
CA ARG A 47 22.83 -10.71 -16.73
C ARG A 47 22.12 -9.65 -17.58
N ILE A 48 22.85 -8.66 -18.11
CA ILE A 48 22.26 -7.63 -18.99
C ILE A 48 21.67 -8.27 -20.26
N ASN A 49 22.40 -9.18 -20.88
CA ASN A 49 21.95 -9.88 -22.09
C ASN A 49 20.73 -10.76 -21.80
N GLU A 50 20.68 -11.42 -20.65
CA GLU A 50 19.54 -12.20 -20.19
C GLU A 50 18.29 -11.32 -20.04
N CYS A 51 18.40 -10.18 -19.33
CA CYS A 51 17.28 -9.25 -19.19
C CYS A 51 16.81 -8.72 -20.55
N ILE A 52 17.71 -8.38 -21.47
CA ILE A 52 17.32 -7.95 -22.82
C ILE A 52 16.61 -9.08 -23.59
N GLY A 53 17.05 -10.33 -23.42
CA GLY A 53 16.36 -11.50 -23.97
C GLY A 53 14.93 -11.65 -23.44
N GLN A 54 14.75 -11.56 -22.11
CA GLN A 54 13.43 -11.60 -21.48
C GLN A 54 12.51 -10.47 -21.97
N LEU A 55 13.04 -9.25 -22.09
CA LEU A 55 12.27 -8.14 -22.66
C LEU A 55 11.82 -8.45 -24.09
N LYS A 56 12.71 -9.00 -24.91
CA LYS A 56 12.37 -9.42 -26.28
C LYS A 56 11.24 -10.44 -26.30
N ASP A 57 11.22 -11.41 -25.38
CA ASP A 57 10.20 -12.45 -25.34
C ASP A 57 8.85 -11.91 -24.84
N LEU A 58 8.87 -10.99 -23.87
CA LEU A 58 7.69 -10.31 -23.31
C LEU A 58 7.03 -9.32 -24.27
N LEU A 59 7.73 -8.88 -25.32
CA LEU A 59 7.13 -7.98 -26.31
C LEU A 59 5.90 -8.64 -26.99
N PRO A 60 4.87 -7.86 -27.32
CA PRO A 60 3.78 -8.33 -28.18
C PRO A 60 4.25 -8.73 -29.58
N GLU A 61 3.69 -9.81 -30.14
CA GLU A 61 4.06 -10.31 -31.48
C GLU A 61 3.93 -9.26 -32.59
N HIS A 62 2.89 -8.43 -32.56
CA HIS A 62 2.70 -7.36 -33.55
C HIS A 62 3.82 -6.31 -33.53
N LEU A 63 4.49 -6.09 -32.39
CA LEU A 63 5.66 -5.21 -32.31
C LEU A 63 6.92 -5.90 -32.85
N LYS A 64 7.09 -7.21 -32.61
CA LYS A 64 8.23 -7.99 -33.13
C LYS A 64 8.19 -8.13 -34.65
N LEU A 65 7.00 -8.35 -35.21
CA LEU A 65 6.79 -8.55 -36.64
C LEU A 65 7.03 -7.27 -37.46
N SER A 66 6.94 -6.09 -36.83
CA SER A 66 7.30 -4.83 -37.47
C SER A 66 8.76 -4.79 -37.93
N THR A 67 9.62 -5.67 -37.40
CA THR A 67 11.07 -5.65 -37.63
C THR A 67 11.59 -7.05 -37.97
N LEU A 68 11.21 -7.60 -39.14
CA LEU A 68 11.82 -8.76 -39.83
C LEU A 68 12.35 -9.94 -38.95
N GLY A 69 11.82 -10.18 -37.75
CA GLY A 69 12.24 -11.20 -36.79
C GLY A 69 13.59 -10.97 -36.08
N HIS A 70 14.52 -10.20 -36.65
CA HIS A 70 15.81 -9.89 -36.01
C HIS A 70 15.75 -8.56 -35.26
N LEU A 71 15.42 -8.64 -33.97
CA LEU A 71 15.44 -7.49 -33.07
C LEU A 71 16.86 -7.21 -32.56
N GLU A 72 17.44 -6.09 -33.01
CA GLU A 72 18.65 -5.53 -32.40
C GLU A 72 18.39 -5.06 -30.97
N LYS A 73 19.43 -4.99 -30.14
CA LYS A 73 19.29 -4.61 -28.72
C LYS A 73 18.64 -3.23 -28.52
N ALA A 74 18.98 -2.25 -29.36
CA ALA A 74 18.38 -0.92 -29.30
C ALA A 74 16.87 -0.97 -29.61
N VAL A 75 16.50 -1.75 -30.64
CA VAL A 75 15.10 -1.94 -31.05
C VAL A 75 14.29 -2.66 -29.97
N VAL A 76 14.86 -3.68 -29.29
CA VAL A 76 14.19 -4.33 -28.14
C VAL A 76 13.86 -3.30 -27.06
N LEU A 77 14.82 -2.44 -26.70
CA LEU A 77 14.62 -1.42 -25.66
C LEU A 77 13.58 -0.37 -26.08
N GLU A 78 13.63 0.09 -27.33
CA GLU A 78 12.67 1.06 -27.87
C GLU A 78 11.24 0.51 -27.88
N LEU A 79 11.05 -0.71 -28.41
CA LEU A 79 9.74 -1.35 -28.45
C LEU A 79 9.22 -1.65 -27.04
N THR A 80 10.10 -2.01 -26.12
CA THR A 80 9.74 -2.22 -24.70
C THR A 80 9.20 -0.93 -24.10
N LEU A 81 9.90 0.20 -24.32
CA LEU A 81 9.45 1.49 -23.83
C LEU A 81 8.09 1.88 -24.44
N LYS A 82 7.91 1.67 -25.74
CA LYS A 82 6.64 1.91 -26.42
C LYS A 82 5.51 1.07 -25.82
N HIS A 83 5.76 -0.20 -25.54
CA HIS A 83 4.79 -1.09 -24.92
C HIS A 83 4.44 -0.67 -23.49
N LEU A 84 5.44 -0.31 -22.67
CA LEU A 84 5.22 0.17 -21.30
C LEU A 84 4.40 1.46 -21.29
N ASN A 85 4.68 2.41 -22.17
CA ASN A 85 3.89 3.65 -22.28
C ASN A 85 2.43 3.36 -22.65
N ALA A 86 2.19 2.41 -23.55
CA ALA A 86 0.83 1.98 -23.90
C ALA A 86 0.11 1.34 -22.70
N LEU A 87 0.79 0.48 -21.93
CA LEU A 87 0.23 -0.12 -20.71
C LEU A 87 -0.08 0.93 -19.64
N THR A 88 0.80 1.91 -19.45
CA THR A 88 0.58 3.03 -18.52
C THR A 88 -0.65 3.83 -18.92
N ALA A 89 -0.80 4.17 -20.21
CA ALA A 89 -1.96 4.91 -20.71
C ALA A 89 -3.28 4.15 -20.48
N VAL A 90 -3.29 2.83 -20.72
CA VAL A 90 -4.46 1.98 -20.43
C VAL A 90 -4.77 1.94 -18.94
N THR A 91 -3.74 1.84 -18.09
CA THR A 91 -3.90 1.82 -16.63
C THR A 91 -4.48 3.14 -16.13
N GLU A 92 -3.98 4.27 -16.63
CA GLU A 92 -4.48 5.59 -16.28
C GLU A 92 -5.93 5.79 -16.74
N GLN A 93 -6.26 5.34 -17.96
CA GLN A 93 -7.63 5.37 -18.46
C GLN A 93 -8.58 4.52 -17.59
N GLN A 94 -8.14 3.34 -17.18
CA GLN A 94 -8.92 2.50 -16.25
C GLN A 94 -9.11 3.18 -14.90
N HIS A 95 -8.07 3.81 -14.36
CA HIS A 95 -8.14 4.54 -13.10
C HIS A 95 -9.14 5.71 -13.18
N GLN A 96 -9.10 6.50 -14.26
CA GLN A 96 -10.06 7.58 -14.49
C GLN A 96 -11.50 7.05 -14.58
N LYS A 97 -11.71 5.90 -15.24
CA LYS A 97 -13.04 5.26 -15.31
C LYS A 97 -13.54 4.82 -13.94
N ILE A 98 -12.67 4.25 -13.10
CA ILE A 98 -13.03 3.87 -11.73
C ILE A 98 -13.45 5.10 -10.91
N ILE A 99 -12.68 6.19 -10.98
CA ILE A 99 -13.01 7.45 -10.30
C ILE A 99 -14.35 8.00 -10.79
N ALA A 100 -14.58 8.01 -12.12
CA ALA A 100 -15.84 8.49 -12.69
C ALA A 100 -17.04 7.68 -12.19
N LEU A 101 -16.92 6.35 -12.09
CA LEU A 101 -17.97 5.47 -11.56
C LEU A 101 -18.22 5.71 -10.06
N GLN A 102 -17.16 5.86 -9.26
CA GLN A 102 -17.28 6.19 -7.84
C GLN A 102 -17.92 7.56 -7.61
N ASN A 103 -17.66 8.53 -8.47
CA ASN A 103 -18.25 9.85 -8.42
C ASN A 103 -19.72 9.85 -8.87
N GLY A 104 -20.08 9.02 -9.84
CA GLY A 104 -21.47 8.81 -10.25
C GLY A 104 -22.38 8.29 -9.13
N ASP A 105 -21.86 7.39 -8.29
CA ASP A 105 -22.59 6.85 -7.12
C ASP A 105 -22.72 7.90 -5.99
N ARG A 106 -21.80 8.87 -5.94
CA ARG A 106 -21.90 10.04 -5.04
C ARG A 106 -23.00 11.02 -5.47
N SER A 107 -23.27 11.16 -6.76
CA SER A 107 -24.33 12.05 -7.28
C SER A 107 -25.74 11.57 -6.98
N MET A 108 -25.99 10.25 -6.96
CA MET A 108 -27.28 9.68 -6.56
C MET A 108 -27.48 9.77 -5.04
N LYS A 109 -26.44 9.46 -4.27
CA LYS A 109 -26.45 9.58 -2.80
C LYS A 109 -26.58 11.03 -2.35
N SER A 110 -25.95 11.99 -3.03
CA SER A 110 -26.07 13.41 -2.70
C SER A 110 -27.47 13.98 -2.97
N SER A 111 -28.17 13.49 -4.00
CA SER A 111 -29.55 13.91 -4.27
C SER A 111 -30.52 13.43 -3.20
N ILE A 112 -30.35 12.19 -2.71
CA ILE A 112 -31.17 11.64 -1.63
C ILE A 112 -30.82 12.29 -0.29
N HIS A 113 -29.53 12.53 -0.03
CA HIS A 113 -29.09 13.25 1.17
C HIS A 113 -29.63 14.69 1.20
N ALA A 114 -29.60 15.41 0.08
CA ALA A 114 -30.11 16.77 0.03
C ALA A 114 -31.62 16.86 0.34
N ASP A 115 -32.41 15.88 -0.10
CA ASP A 115 -33.85 15.83 0.18
C ASP A 115 -34.14 15.45 1.65
N LEU A 116 -33.37 14.50 2.20
CA LEU A 116 -33.43 14.15 3.62
C LEU A 116 -33.02 15.31 4.53
N ASP A 117 -31.97 16.05 4.17
CA ASP A 117 -31.48 17.21 4.93
C ASP A 117 -32.51 18.35 4.90
N ALA A 118 -33.15 18.59 3.75
CA ALA A 118 -34.25 19.56 3.63
C ALA A 118 -35.46 19.16 4.47
N PHE A 119 -35.83 17.88 4.46
CA PHE A 119 -36.91 17.34 5.30
C PHE A 119 -36.59 17.50 6.80
N HIS A 120 -35.40 17.08 7.24
CA HIS A 120 -34.97 17.22 8.64
C HIS A 120 -34.94 18.67 9.09
N SER A 121 -34.49 19.59 8.23
CA SER A 121 -34.50 21.03 8.51
C SER A 121 -35.93 21.54 8.72
N GLY A 122 -36.85 21.19 7.83
CA GLY A 122 -38.26 21.59 7.94
C GLY A 122 -38.94 21.02 9.19
N PHE A 123 -38.70 19.73 9.47
CA PHE A 123 -39.19 19.07 10.68
C PHE A 123 -38.65 19.72 11.95
N GLN A 124 -37.34 19.97 12.01
CA GLN A 124 -36.69 20.61 13.15
C GLN A 124 -37.22 22.03 13.37
N ALA A 125 -37.41 22.81 12.31
CA ALA A 125 -38.00 24.14 12.40
C ALA A 125 -39.40 24.10 13.00
N CYS A 126 -40.26 23.20 12.52
CA CYS A 126 -41.60 23.01 13.07
C CYS A 126 -41.57 22.58 14.54
N ALA A 127 -40.76 21.56 14.89
CA ALA A 127 -40.62 21.10 16.27
C ALA A 127 -40.16 22.21 17.20
N LYS A 128 -39.18 23.03 16.78
CA LYS A 128 -38.71 24.19 17.53
C LYS A 128 -39.81 25.22 17.72
N GLU A 129 -40.61 25.49 16.69
CA GLU A 129 -41.69 26.47 16.74
C GLU A 129 -42.83 26.02 17.66
N VAL A 130 -43.17 24.73 17.66
CA VAL A 130 -44.12 24.13 18.61
C VAL A 130 -43.60 24.25 20.05
N LEU A 131 -42.34 23.90 20.30
CA LEU A 131 -41.73 24.04 21.62
C LEU A 131 -41.71 25.50 22.08
N GLN A 132 -41.42 26.44 21.17
CA GLN A 132 -41.42 27.87 21.46
C GLN A 132 -42.83 28.39 21.75
N TYR A 133 -43.85 27.89 21.07
CA TYR A 133 -45.25 28.22 21.36
C TYR A 133 -45.67 27.71 22.74
N LEU A 134 -45.37 26.45 23.06
CA LEU A 134 -45.68 25.86 24.37
C LEU A 134 -44.97 26.59 25.51
N SER A 135 -43.70 26.93 25.35
CA SER A 135 -42.95 27.74 26.32
C SER A 135 -43.57 29.13 26.50
N GLN A 136 -43.94 29.82 25.41
CA GLN A 136 -44.65 31.10 25.52
C GLN A 136 -46.00 30.97 26.24
N PHE A 137 -46.70 29.85 26.06
CA PHE A 137 -47.97 29.58 26.72
C PHE A 137 -47.80 29.41 28.23
N GLU A 138 -46.79 28.64 28.67
CA GLU A 138 -46.45 28.47 30.10
C GLU A 138 -46.06 29.81 30.76
N ASN A 139 -45.38 30.67 30.01
CA ASN A 139 -45.01 32.01 30.46
C ASN A 139 -46.24 32.95 30.58
N TRP A 140 -47.28 32.74 29.78
CA TRP A 140 -48.56 33.46 29.89
C TRP A 140 -49.40 32.95 31.06
N THR A 141 -49.46 31.63 31.28
CA THR A 141 -50.23 31.04 32.39
C THR A 141 -49.63 31.35 33.76
N THR A 142 -48.32 31.57 33.82
CA THR A 142 -47.63 32.00 35.05
C THR A 142 -47.86 33.49 35.34
N ARG A 143 -48.15 34.31 34.31
CA ARG A 143 -48.38 35.76 34.45
C ARG A 143 -49.79 36.12 34.91
N GLU A 144 -50.77 35.24 34.72
CA GLU A 144 -52.18 35.47 35.11
C GLU A 144 -52.49 35.01 36.55
N GLN A 145 -51.53 34.44 37.29
CA GLN A 145 -51.67 34.15 38.73
C GLN A 145 -50.83 35.14 39.57
N SER A 146 -51.23 36.41 39.57
CA SER A 146 -50.95 37.29 40.71
C SER A 146 -52.12 38.26 40.93
N PRO A 147 -52.79 38.11 42.09
CA PRO A 147 -53.02 39.28 42.92
C PRO A 147 -52.49 39.06 44.35
N ASP A 148 -51.78 40.07 44.83
CA ASP A 148 -51.40 40.44 46.19
C ASP A 148 -51.87 39.54 47.35
N SER A 149 -50.92 39.06 48.16
CA SER A 149 -50.58 39.69 49.45
C SER A 149 -49.83 38.74 50.41
N ASP A 150 -48.84 39.33 51.09
CA ASP A 150 -48.34 39.05 52.46
C ASP A 150 -47.17 38.07 52.69
N GLU A 151 -45.99 38.66 52.90
CA GLU A 151 -44.92 38.21 53.81
C GLU A 151 -45.41 38.28 55.28
N PRO A 152 -44.83 37.56 56.29
CA PRO A 152 -43.40 37.67 56.61
C PRO A 152 -42.66 36.46 57.27
N HIS A 153 -41.33 36.58 57.25
CA HIS A 153 -40.32 36.23 58.28
C HIS A 153 -39.77 34.79 58.48
N GLU A 154 -38.55 34.61 57.95
CA GLU A 154 -37.29 34.07 58.55
C GLU A 154 -37.27 32.81 59.43
N ALA A 155 -36.45 31.85 59.01
CA ALA A 155 -35.24 31.44 59.76
C ALA A 155 -34.23 30.71 58.86
N ASP A 156 -33.09 31.37 58.65
CA ASP A 156 -31.71 30.90 58.55
C ASP A 156 -31.43 29.39 58.73
N ILE A 157 -30.62 28.81 57.83
CA ILE A 157 -29.37 28.06 58.12
C ILE A 157 -28.66 27.73 56.79
N GLY A 158 -27.53 28.40 56.54
CA GLY A 158 -26.27 27.78 56.09
C GLY A 158 -25.95 27.60 54.59
N SER A 159 -25.10 28.49 54.05
CA SER A 159 -24.17 28.26 52.91
C SER A 159 -23.01 27.29 53.30
N PRO A 160 -22.11 26.77 52.42
CA PRO A 160 -21.44 27.43 51.26
C PRO A 160 -21.34 26.59 49.96
N ASP A 161 -21.37 27.20 48.76
CA ASP A 161 -20.23 27.66 47.92
C ASP A 161 -19.25 26.54 47.54
N GLU A 162 -19.37 25.98 46.32
CA GLU A 162 -18.25 25.40 45.58
C GLU A 162 -18.49 25.60 44.07
N ARG A 163 -17.43 26.10 43.46
CA ARG A 163 -17.20 26.48 42.05
C ARG A 163 -16.87 25.24 41.20
N GLU A 164 -16.58 25.51 39.91
CA GLU A 164 -15.86 24.65 38.95
C GLU A 164 -16.74 23.64 38.20
N GLU A 165 -16.50 23.26 36.95
CA GLU A 165 -15.69 23.71 35.82
C GLU A 165 -16.09 22.71 34.71
N SER A 166 -16.20 23.15 33.45
CA SER A 166 -16.45 22.23 32.33
C SER A 166 -15.31 21.22 32.21
N PRO A 167 -15.53 19.90 32.03
CA PRO A 167 -14.47 19.04 31.58
C PRO A 167 -14.44 19.02 30.05
N ALA A 168 -13.40 19.64 29.50
CA ALA A 168 -12.83 19.22 28.23
C ALA A 168 -12.39 17.76 28.38
N SER A 169 -12.80 16.90 27.44
CA SER A 169 -12.28 15.53 27.38
C SER A 169 -11.00 15.55 26.57
N ASP A 170 -9.91 15.45 27.32
CA ASP A 170 -8.52 15.32 26.90
C ASP A 170 -8.26 13.97 26.21
N GLU A 171 -7.27 13.99 25.34
CA GLU A 171 -6.82 12.87 24.53
C GLU A 171 -5.76 12.09 25.33
N GLY A 172 -5.87 10.77 25.35
CA GLY A 172 -4.96 9.92 26.12
C GLY A 172 -4.98 8.49 25.63
N GLU A 173 -3.98 8.19 24.82
CA GLU A 173 -3.58 6.89 24.31
C GLU A 173 -3.27 5.93 25.47
N ASP A 174 -3.67 4.66 25.36
CA ASP A 174 -2.84 3.56 25.85
C ASP A 174 -3.23 2.22 25.19
N ASP A 175 -2.16 1.47 24.94
CA ASP A 175 -2.03 0.33 24.04
C ASP A 175 -2.36 -1.01 24.74
N VAL A 176 -2.10 -2.12 24.04
CA VAL A 176 -1.97 -3.52 24.53
C VAL A 176 -3.14 -4.47 24.18
N VAL A 177 -2.99 -5.04 22.98
CA VAL A 177 -3.07 -6.46 22.56
C VAL A 177 -3.90 -7.47 23.37
N ASP A 178 -4.79 -8.18 22.66
CA ASP A 178 -4.79 -9.65 22.72
C ASP A 178 -5.21 -10.26 21.38
N ALA A 179 -4.56 -11.37 21.04
CA ALA A 179 -4.72 -12.12 19.81
C ALA A 179 -5.89 -13.10 19.91
N SER A 180 -6.67 -13.26 18.84
CA SER A 180 -7.42 -14.50 18.63
C SER A 180 -7.44 -14.85 17.16
N GLU A 181 -6.65 -15.87 16.86
CA GLU A 181 -6.63 -16.64 15.63
C GLU A 181 -8.04 -17.17 15.31
N SER A 182 -8.52 -16.93 14.10
CA SER A 182 -9.60 -17.74 13.52
C SER A 182 -9.37 -17.88 12.02
N LYS A 183 -8.69 -18.99 11.70
CA LYS A 183 -8.72 -19.63 10.40
C LYS A 183 -10.19 -19.92 10.03
N ASN A 184 -10.64 -19.44 8.88
CA ASN A 184 -11.54 -20.25 8.06
C ASN A 184 -11.47 -19.83 6.58
N SER A 185 -10.83 -20.68 5.78
CA SER A 185 -11.13 -20.84 4.36
C SER A 185 -12.32 -21.80 4.26
N PRO A 186 -13.21 -21.67 3.26
CA PRO A 186 -13.04 -22.59 2.15
C PRO A 186 -13.26 -21.96 0.76
N HIS A 187 -12.47 -22.52 -0.15
CA HIS A 187 -12.71 -22.75 -1.57
C HIS A 187 -14.18 -22.94 -1.98
N ASP A 188 -14.61 -22.29 -3.06
CA ASP A 188 -15.50 -22.86 -4.11
C ASP A 188 -15.44 -21.95 -5.35
N GLN A 189 -14.73 -22.36 -6.42
CA GLN A 189 -15.19 -23.15 -7.57
C GLN A 189 -15.94 -22.34 -8.65
N PHE A 190 -15.24 -22.19 -9.78
CA PHE A 190 -15.69 -22.17 -11.18
C PHE A 190 -17.08 -21.63 -11.54
N SER A 191 -17.12 -20.63 -12.42
CA SER A 191 -18.05 -20.64 -13.55
C SER A 191 -17.42 -20.09 -14.81
N VAL A 192 -17.34 -20.97 -15.80
CA VAL A 192 -17.05 -20.70 -17.21
C VAL A 192 -18.22 -19.92 -17.81
N CYS A 193 -17.92 -18.88 -18.58
CA CYS A 193 -18.83 -18.40 -19.62
C CYS A 193 -18.07 -18.40 -20.96
N GLN A 194 -18.30 -19.47 -21.73
CA GLN A 194 -18.11 -19.45 -23.18
C GLN A 194 -19.25 -18.64 -23.81
N THR A 195 -18.95 -17.81 -24.80
CA THR A 195 -19.94 -17.21 -25.68
C THR A 195 -19.62 -17.59 -27.12
N SER A 196 -20.67 -18.08 -27.79
CA SER A 196 -20.76 -18.51 -29.18
C SER A 196 -20.36 -17.47 -30.22
#